data_AF-A0A031HU01-F1
#
_entry.id   AF-A0A031HU01-F1
#
_cell.length_a   1.000
_cell.length_b   1.000
_cell.length_c   1.000
_cell.angle_alpha   90.00
_cell.angle_beta   90.00
_cell.angle_gamma   90.00
#
_symmetry.space_group_name_H-M   'P 1'
#
loop_
_entity.id
_entity.type
_entity.pdbx_description
1 polymer ?
#
loop_
_entity_poly.entity_id
_entity_poly.type
_entity_poly.pdbx_seq_one_letter_code
_entity_poly.pdbx_strand_id
1 'polypeptide(L)'
;MIWIALLVAQPTAAAPCAYDRDRLLALDLNAFDQDMTGGWRKLEEDGCEADAADLIRDWRVAHHARETILYWHEGQLRADLGQTAAAIALFRRAYKTAEQDHGFGWNLYVDGTIAFLRRDRPAFDMAKAKLAALPRPTGVTFNGPDGKPHPVSWPLNMNVFEGLARCWDKPYKAAYACAKPLFRVTKPDPA
;
A
#
# COMPACT_ATOMS: atom_id res chain seq x y z
N MET A 1 35.57 37.69 -17.49
CA MET A 1 34.82 36.82 -16.57
C MET A 1 33.72 36.14 -17.36
N ILE A 2 33.87 34.84 -17.66
CA ILE A 2 32.89 34.08 -18.44
C ILE A 2 32.00 33.34 -17.44
N TRP A 3 30.72 33.72 -17.41
CA TRP A 3 29.69 33.02 -16.64
C TRP A 3 29.16 31.85 -17.48
N ILE A 4 29.42 30.63 -17.04
CA ILE A 4 28.79 29.43 -17.61
C ILE A 4 27.46 29.25 -16.90
N ALA A 5 26.36 29.45 -17.62
CA ALA A 5 25.03 29.10 -17.16
C ALA A 5 24.85 27.57 -17.27
N LEU A 6 24.71 26.90 -16.13
CA LEU A 6 24.27 25.51 -16.07
C LEU A 6 22.78 25.44 -16.43
N LEU A 7 22.48 24.91 -17.62
CA LEU A 7 21.14 24.47 -18.00
C LEU A 7 20.79 23.23 -17.17
N VAL A 8 19.94 23.42 -16.15
CA VAL A 8 19.31 22.31 -15.44
C VAL A 8 18.26 21.70 -16.36
N ALA A 9 18.50 20.49 -16.85
CA ALA A 9 17.49 19.73 -17.58
C ALA A 9 16.31 19.45 -16.63
N GLN A 10 15.13 19.98 -16.96
CA GLN A 10 13.91 19.63 -16.24
C GLN A 10 13.52 18.19 -16.61
N PRO A 11 13.18 17.33 -15.64
CA PRO A 11 12.68 16.01 -15.96
C PRO A 11 11.39 16.14 -16.76
N THR A 12 11.39 15.63 -17.99
CA THR A 12 10.18 15.49 -18.80
C THR A 12 9.22 14.60 -18.02
N ALA A 13 7.99 15.07 -17.81
CA ALA A 13 6.93 14.21 -17.28
C ALA A 13 6.83 12.97 -18.19
N ALA A 14 6.86 11.78 -17.59
CA ALA A 14 6.63 10.54 -18.33
C ALA A 14 5.28 10.66 -19.06
N ALA A 15 5.21 10.17 -20.29
CA ALA A 15 3.94 10.11 -21.00
C ALA A 15 2.95 9.27 -20.19
N PRO A 16 1.67 9.69 -20.07
CA PRO A 16 0.67 8.91 -19.36
C PRO A 16 0.54 7.52 -20.01
N CYS A 17 0.38 6.50 -19.20
CA CYS A 17 0.20 5.16 -19.68
C CYS A 17 -1.09 5.03 -20.50
N ALA A 18 -1.06 4.20 -21.54
CA ALA A 18 -2.23 3.96 -22.38
C ALA A 18 -3.11 2.86 -21.78
N TYR A 19 -4.32 3.20 -21.37
CA TYR A 19 -5.32 2.26 -20.86
C TYR A 19 -6.75 2.76 -21.12
N ASP A 20 -7.71 1.85 -21.13
CA ASP A 20 -9.14 2.18 -21.28
C ASP A 20 -9.71 2.65 -19.94
N ARG A 21 -9.57 3.95 -19.69
CA ARG A 21 -9.99 4.58 -18.43
C ARG A 21 -11.49 4.44 -18.18
N ASP A 22 -12.32 4.65 -19.20
CA ASP A 22 -13.78 4.64 -19.05
C ASP A 22 -14.27 3.23 -18.70
N ARG A 23 -13.70 2.20 -19.34
CA ARG A 23 -13.96 0.81 -18.96
C ARG A 23 -13.58 0.53 -17.51
N LEU A 24 -12.41 0.95 -17.05
CA LEU A 24 -11.96 0.71 -15.67
C LEU A 24 -12.81 1.46 -14.64
N LEU A 25 -13.25 2.68 -14.97
CA LEU A 25 -14.17 3.43 -14.12
C LEU A 25 -15.57 2.80 -14.04
N ALA A 26 -15.98 2.02 -15.03
CA ALA A 26 -17.27 1.33 -15.03
C ALA A 26 -17.27 0.01 -14.25
N LEU A 27 -16.11 -0.49 -13.80
CA LEU A 27 -16.02 -1.73 -13.02
C LEU A 27 -16.68 -1.57 -11.64
N ASP A 28 -17.25 -2.67 -11.12
CA ASP A 28 -17.63 -2.74 -9.72
C ASP A 28 -16.39 -2.78 -8.79
N LEU A 29 -16.61 -2.60 -7.50
CA LEU A 29 -15.54 -2.55 -6.51
C LEU A 29 -14.63 -3.78 -6.56
N ASN A 30 -15.20 -4.98 -6.72
CA ASN A 30 -14.42 -6.21 -6.66
C ASN A 30 -13.53 -6.36 -7.91
N ALA A 31 -14.09 -6.13 -9.10
CA ALA A 31 -13.32 -6.15 -10.34
C ALA A 31 -12.30 -5.00 -10.43
N PHE A 32 -12.61 -3.85 -9.83
CA PHE A 32 -11.71 -2.71 -9.79
C PHE A 32 -10.55 -2.91 -8.81
N ASP A 33 -10.84 -3.35 -7.58
CA ASP A 33 -9.92 -3.28 -6.44
C ASP A 33 -9.46 -4.63 -5.88
N GLN A 34 -10.12 -5.75 -6.18
CA GLN A 34 -9.77 -7.06 -5.62
C GLN A 34 -9.25 -8.03 -6.68
N ASP A 35 -9.39 -7.71 -7.98
CA ASP A 35 -8.69 -8.42 -9.05
C ASP A 35 -7.18 -8.19 -8.92
N MET A 36 -6.44 -9.28 -8.74
CA MET A 36 -4.99 -9.29 -8.55
C MET A 36 -4.22 -9.23 -9.88
N THR A 37 -4.91 -9.42 -11.01
CA THR A 37 -4.32 -9.42 -12.37
C THR A 37 -4.91 -8.35 -13.28
N GLY A 38 -6.00 -7.71 -12.85
CA GLY A 38 -6.74 -6.68 -13.57
C GLY A 38 -6.93 -5.40 -12.76
N GLY A 39 -8.04 -4.72 -13.02
CA GLY A 39 -8.39 -3.47 -12.32
C GLY A 39 -7.29 -2.41 -12.39
N TRP A 40 -7.11 -1.67 -11.30
CA TRP A 40 -6.04 -0.67 -11.20
C TRP A 40 -4.65 -1.30 -10.99
N ARG A 41 -4.55 -2.53 -10.47
CA ARG A 41 -3.27 -3.20 -10.20
C ARG A 41 -2.46 -3.45 -11.46
N LYS A 42 -3.13 -3.69 -12.59
CA LYS A 42 -2.42 -3.87 -13.87
C LYS A 42 -1.58 -2.65 -14.25
N LEU A 43 -2.06 -1.44 -13.95
CA LEU A 43 -1.31 -0.21 -14.20
C LEU A 43 -0.10 -0.11 -13.25
N GLU A 44 -0.25 -0.45 -11.97
CA GLU A 44 0.88 -0.51 -11.03
C GLU A 44 1.95 -1.51 -11.51
N GLU A 45 1.54 -2.71 -11.94
CA GLU A 45 2.43 -3.75 -12.48
C GLU A 45 3.21 -3.26 -13.70
N ASP A 46 2.57 -2.45 -14.56
CA ASP A 46 3.18 -1.85 -15.74
C ASP A 46 4.10 -0.64 -15.44
N GLY A 47 4.27 -0.28 -14.17
CA GLY A 47 5.06 0.89 -13.75
C GLY A 47 4.34 2.22 -13.98
N CYS A 48 3.01 2.20 -13.98
CA CYS A 48 2.14 3.35 -14.18
C CYS A 48 1.49 3.79 -12.86
N GLU A 49 2.26 3.86 -11.77
CA GLU A 49 1.72 4.10 -10.42
C GLU A 49 1.00 5.45 -10.30
N ALA A 50 1.46 6.47 -11.06
CA ALA A 50 0.81 7.78 -11.09
C ALA A 50 -0.60 7.69 -11.66
N ASP A 51 -0.75 7.03 -12.81
CA ASP A 51 -2.04 6.81 -13.46
C ASP A 51 -2.94 5.89 -12.63
N ALA A 52 -2.39 4.84 -12.02
CA ALA A 52 -3.13 3.96 -11.12
C ALA A 52 -3.67 4.73 -9.91
N ALA A 53 -2.87 5.61 -9.30
CA ALA A 53 -3.30 6.42 -8.16
C ALA A 53 -4.38 7.44 -8.55
N ASP A 54 -4.28 8.06 -9.72
CA ASP A 54 -5.33 8.94 -10.24
C ASP A 54 -6.61 8.17 -10.57
N LEU A 55 -6.49 6.97 -11.14
CA LEU A 55 -7.63 6.10 -11.43
C LEU A 55 -8.38 5.68 -10.17
N ILE A 56 -7.68 5.28 -9.09
CA ILE A 56 -8.32 4.95 -7.80
C ILE A 56 -9.06 6.16 -7.23
N ARG A 57 -8.45 7.35 -7.27
CA ARG A 57 -9.11 8.58 -6.84
C ARG A 57 -10.41 8.80 -7.61
N ASP A 58 -10.34 8.71 -8.93
CA ASP A 58 -11.45 9.03 -9.81
C ASP A 58 -12.58 8.01 -9.71
N TRP A 59 -12.24 6.72 -9.57
CA TRP A 59 -13.21 5.66 -9.30
C TRP A 59 -13.94 5.92 -7.98
N ARG A 60 -13.20 6.21 -6.89
CA ARG A 60 -13.82 6.53 -5.60
C ARG A 60 -14.79 7.72 -5.69
N VAL A 61 -14.42 8.75 -6.44
CA VAL A 61 -15.26 9.95 -6.62
C VAL A 61 -16.52 9.62 -7.42
N ALA A 62 -16.38 8.91 -8.54
CA ALA A 62 -17.50 8.55 -9.42
C ALA A 62 -18.49 7.60 -8.76
N HIS A 63 -18.02 6.67 -7.92
CA HIS A 63 -18.85 5.68 -7.22
C HIS A 63 -19.30 6.12 -5.83
N HIS A 64 -18.92 7.32 -5.39
CA HIS A 64 -19.13 7.79 -4.01
C HIS A 64 -18.65 6.78 -2.94
N ALA A 65 -17.54 6.11 -3.25
CA ALA A 65 -16.99 5.01 -2.47
C ALA A 65 -16.59 5.47 -1.05
N ARG A 66 -16.87 4.63 -0.05
CA ARG A 66 -16.56 4.88 1.37
C ARG A 66 -15.57 3.88 1.94
N GLU A 67 -15.13 2.93 1.12
CA GLU A 67 -14.24 1.85 1.47
C GLU A 67 -12.87 2.41 1.80
N THR A 68 -12.48 2.31 3.07
CA THR A 68 -11.21 2.86 3.58
C THR A 68 -9.99 2.25 2.87
N ILE A 69 -10.13 1.04 2.34
CA ILE A 69 -9.07 0.34 1.62
C ILE A 69 -8.67 1.04 0.32
N LEU A 70 -9.59 1.72 -0.38
CA LEU A 70 -9.25 2.44 -1.60
C LEU A 70 -8.40 3.70 -1.30
N TYR A 71 -8.65 4.35 -0.16
CA TYR A 71 -7.75 5.41 0.32
C TYR A 71 -6.38 4.88 0.68
N TRP A 72 -6.31 3.67 1.23
CA TRP A 72 -5.06 3.00 1.53
C TRP A 72 -4.26 2.69 0.26
N HIS A 73 -4.86 2.03 -0.74
CA HIS A 73 -4.20 1.68 -1.99
C HIS A 73 -3.73 2.93 -2.76
N GLU A 74 -4.57 3.96 -2.87
CA GLU A 74 -4.13 5.24 -3.44
C GLU A 74 -2.95 5.81 -2.64
N GLY A 75 -3.03 5.81 -1.31
CA GLY A 75 -1.96 6.29 -0.44
C GLY A 75 -0.63 5.57 -0.65
N GLN A 76 -0.65 4.25 -0.88
CA GLN A 76 0.56 3.46 -1.18
C GLN A 76 1.20 3.90 -2.48
N LEU A 77 0.43 4.01 -3.56
CA LEU A 77 0.96 4.44 -4.86
C LEU A 77 1.51 5.87 -4.80
N ARG A 78 0.83 6.77 -4.08
CA ARG A 78 1.33 8.14 -3.83
C ARG A 78 2.63 8.12 -3.03
N ALA A 79 2.76 7.24 -2.04
CA ALA A 79 3.98 7.08 -1.26
C ALA A 79 5.13 6.53 -2.10
N ASP A 80 4.85 5.59 -3.01
CA ASP A 80 5.83 5.02 -3.94
C ASP A 80 6.43 6.08 -4.87
N LEU A 81 5.61 7.03 -5.30
CA LEU A 81 5.99 8.18 -6.11
C LEU A 81 6.68 9.30 -5.30
N GLY A 82 6.88 9.12 -3.98
CA GLY A 82 7.45 10.14 -3.11
C GLY A 82 6.51 11.32 -2.79
N GLN A 83 5.22 11.21 -3.10
CA GLN A 83 4.21 12.24 -2.84
C GLN A 83 3.74 12.18 -1.37
N THR A 84 4.69 12.33 -0.44
CA THR A 84 4.54 12.05 1.00
C THR A 84 3.35 12.75 1.65
N ALA A 85 3.13 14.03 1.39
CA ALA A 85 2.03 14.79 2.00
C ALA A 85 0.65 14.25 1.56
N ALA A 86 0.50 13.94 0.27
CA ALA A 86 -0.73 13.37 -0.28
C ALA A 86 -0.97 11.95 0.28
N ALA A 87 0.06 11.12 0.31
CA ALA A 87 -0.01 9.78 0.89
C ALA A 87 -0.46 9.79 2.36
N ILE A 88 0.14 10.66 3.19
CA ILE A 88 -0.24 10.77 4.61
C ILE A 88 -1.71 11.21 4.77
N ALA A 89 -2.19 12.14 3.94
CA ALA A 89 -3.59 12.57 3.99
C ALA A 89 -4.55 11.42 3.66
N LEU A 90 -4.19 10.58 2.68
CA LEU A 90 -4.95 9.39 2.30
C LEU A 90 -4.91 8.30 3.37
N PHE A 91 -3.74 7.99 3.92
CA PHE A 91 -3.61 7.01 5.01
C PHE A 91 -4.42 7.39 6.25
N ARG A 92 -4.54 8.68 6.57
CA ARG A 92 -5.43 9.13 7.65
C ARG A 92 -6.91 8.88 7.36
N ARG A 93 -7.33 8.88 6.09
CA ARG A 93 -8.70 8.49 5.72
C ARG A 93 -8.91 6.99 5.75
N ALA A 94 -7.83 6.21 5.77
CA ALA A 94 -7.89 4.76 5.84
C ALA A 94 -8.09 4.22 7.27
N TYR A 95 -8.03 5.05 8.31
CA TYR A 95 -8.31 4.61 9.68
C TYR A 95 -9.69 3.96 9.79
N LYS A 96 -9.75 2.92 10.64
CA LYS A 96 -10.97 2.20 10.99
C LYS A 96 -11.43 2.61 12.39
N THR A 97 -12.73 2.52 12.65
CA THR A 97 -13.23 2.52 14.03
C THR A 97 -12.66 1.31 14.79
N ALA A 98 -12.66 1.35 16.13
CA ALA A 98 -12.21 0.22 16.93
C ALA A 98 -13.02 -1.06 16.63
N GLU A 99 -14.32 -0.90 16.36
CA GLU A 99 -15.18 -1.99 15.91
C GLU A 99 -14.67 -2.57 14.60
N GLN A 100 -14.51 -1.75 13.55
CA GLN A 100 -14.05 -2.21 12.24
C GLN A 100 -12.62 -2.77 12.20
N ASP A 101 -11.73 -2.32 13.09
CA ASP A 101 -10.38 -2.89 13.24
C ASP A 101 -10.43 -4.28 13.88
N HIS A 102 -11.45 -4.56 14.72
CA HIS A 102 -11.63 -5.83 15.42
C HIS A 102 -10.37 -6.32 16.17
N GLY A 103 -9.50 -5.40 16.59
CA GLY A 103 -8.23 -5.73 17.24
C GLY A 103 -7.17 -6.37 16.33
N PHE A 104 -7.33 -6.29 14.99
CA PHE A 104 -6.34 -6.83 14.04
C PHE A 104 -5.12 -5.93 13.83
N GLY A 105 -5.16 -4.70 14.35
CA GLY A 105 -4.02 -3.79 14.34
C GLY A 105 -3.87 -2.99 13.05
N TRP A 106 -4.95 -2.85 12.26
CA TRP A 106 -4.96 -2.02 11.06
C TRP A 106 -4.54 -0.58 11.36
N ASN A 107 -5.10 0.02 12.42
CA ASN A 107 -4.77 1.40 12.77
C ASN A 107 -3.30 1.55 13.21
N LEU A 108 -2.73 0.54 13.85
CA LEU A 108 -1.30 0.52 14.19
C LEU A 108 -0.43 0.44 12.94
N TYR A 109 -0.88 -0.30 11.92
CA TYR A 109 -0.21 -0.33 10.62
C TYR A 109 -0.26 1.03 9.92
N VAL A 110 -1.41 1.71 9.95
CA VAL A 110 -1.55 3.08 9.44
C VAL A 110 -0.60 4.03 10.17
N ASP A 111 -0.57 3.99 11.51
CA ASP A 111 0.32 4.82 12.33
C ASP A 111 1.79 4.62 11.97
N GLY A 112 2.23 3.37 11.86
CA GLY A 112 3.59 3.02 11.49
C GLY A 112 3.97 3.53 10.11
N THR A 113 3.12 3.30 9.11
CA THR A 113 3.39 3.76 7.74
C THR A 113 3.48 5.30 7.66
N ILE A 114 2.59 6.03 8.35
CA ILE A 114 2.67 7.49 8.44
C ILE A 114 3.96 7.93 9.14
N ALA A 115 4.35 7.28 10.24
CA ALA A 115 5.57 7.60 10.96
C ALA A 115 6.83 7.37 10.10
N PHE A 116 6.87 6.26 9.35
CA PHE A 116 7.93 5.99 8.37
C PHE A 116 8.04 7.13 7.34
N LEU A 117 6.91 7.53 6.74
CA LEU A 117 6.88 8.60 5.76
C LEU A 117 7.32 9.96 6.32
N ARG A 118 7.08 10.21 7.61
CA ARG A 118 7.55 11.41 8.32
C ARG A 118 9.01 11.34 8.74
N ARG A 119 9.68 10.20 8.56
CA ARG A 119 10.98 9.89 9.18
C ARG A 119 10.95 9.98 10.71
N ASP A 120 9.80 9.73 11.33
CA ASP A 120 9.61 9.73 12.77
C ASP A 120 9.89 8.32 13.31
N ARG A 121 11.17 8.08 13.62
CA ARG A 121 11.62 6.76 14.10
C ARG A 121 10.99 6.37 15.44
N PRO A 122 10.94 7.24 16.47
CA PRO A 122 10.27 6.91 17.72
C PRO A 122 8.79 6.51 17.55
N ALA A 123 8.01 7.26 16.76
CA ALA A 123 6.61 6.92 16.55
C ALA A 123 6.44 5.60 15.78
N PHE A 124 7.31 5.34 14.79
CA PHE A 124 7.33 4.08 14.05
C PHE A 124 7.61 2.89 14.98
N ASP A 125 8.65 2.98 15.80
CA ASP A 125 9.04 1.91 16.72
C ASP A 125 7.95 1.67 17.78
N MET A 126 7.28 2.72 18.25
CA MET A 126 6.11 2.59 19.14
C MET A 126 4.96 1.84 18.47
N ALA A 127 4.58 2.19 17.23
CA ALA A 127 3.52 1.51 16.51
C ALA A 127 3.86 0.03 16.28
N LYS A 128 5.11 -0.25 15.90
CA LYS A 128 5.64 -1.61 15.74
C LYS A 128 5.54 -2.42 17.03
N ALA A 129 5.97 -1.84 18.16
CA ALA A 129 5.93 -2.51 19.46
C ALA A 129 4.49 -2.82 19.91
N LYS A 130 3.57 -1.88 19.71
CA LYS A 130 2.13 -2.10 19.98
C LYS A 130 1.54 -3.20 19.11
N LEU A 131 1.91 -3.24 17.83
CA LEU A 131 1.46 -4.29 16.91
C LEU A 131 1.98 -5.67 17.36
N ALA A 132 3.26 -5.75 17.71
CA ALA A 132 3.91 -6.98 18.19
C ALA A 132 3.26 -7.55 19.46
N ALA A 133 2.68 -6.68 20.30
CA ALA A 133 2.02 -7.07 21.54
C ALA A 133 0.56 -7.55 21.35
N LEU A 134 -0.01 -7.47 20.14
CA LEU A 134 -1.39 -7.89 19.93
C LEU A 134 -1.55 -9.42 20.12
N PRO A 135 -2.53 -9.86 20.93
CA PRO A 135 -2.83 -11.28 21.03
C PRO A 135 -3.40 -11.78 19.69
N ARG A 136 -3.07 -13.02 19.32
CA ARG A 136 -3.69 -13.66 18.16
C ARG A 136 -5.18 -13.90 18.46
N PRO A 137 -6.12 -13.41 17.64
CA PRO A 137 -7.54 -13.67 17.83
C PRO A 137 -7.83 -15.18 17.79
N THR A 138 -8.71 -15.64 18.67
CA THR A 138 -9.18 -17.02 18.70
C THR A 138 -10.20 -17.26 17.58
N GLY A 139 -10.21 -18.46 17.00
CA GLY A 139 -11.21 -18.86 16.00
C GLY A 139 -11.07 -18.20 14.63
N VAL A 140 -10.01 -17.42 14.37
CA VAL A 140 -9.77 -16.80 13.06
C VAL A 140 -8.94 -17.72 12.17
N THR A 141 -9.52 -18.10 11.05
CA THR A 141 -8.87 -18.82 9.95
C THR A 141 -8.75 -17.89 8.75
N PHE A 142 -7.55 -17.78 8.19
CA PHE A 142 -7.35 -17.09 6.92
C PHE A 142 -7.40 -18.13 5.82
N ASN A 143 -8.30 -17.96 4.86
CA ASN A 143 -8.39 -18.86 3.71
C ASN A 143 -7.64 -18.27 2.52
N GLY A 144 -6.99 -19.13 1.73
CA GLY A 144 -6.43 -18.77 0.45
C GLY A 144 -7.51 -18.58 -0.62
N PRO A 145 -7.13 -18.19 -1.85
CA PRO A 145 -8.06 -18.08 -2.98
C PRO A 145 -8.79 -19.39 -3.33
N ASP A 146 -8.22 -20.54 -2.95
CA ASP A 146 -8.81 -21.88 -3.11
C ASP A 146 -9.80 -22.25 -1.99
N GLY A 147 -10.07 -21.32 -1.06
CA GLY A 147 -10.96 -21.52 0.08
C GLY A 147 -10.35 -22.35 1.22
N LYS A 148 -9.09 -22.78 1.14
CA LYS A 148 -8.46 -23.61 2.17
C LYS A 148 -7.75 -22.77 3.22
N PRO A 149 -7.66 -23.24 4.48
CA PRO A 149 -6.86 -22.58 5.50
C PRO A 149 -5.41 -22.39 5.04
N HIS A 150 -4.95 -21.14 5.06
CA HIS A 150 -3.59 -20.77 4.74
C HIS A 150 -2.89 -20.28 6.01
N PRO A 151 -1.70 -20.81 6.35
CA PRO A 151 -0.95 -20.32 7.50
C PRO A 151 -0.54 -18.87 7.27
N VAL A 152 -0.87 -18.01 8.23
CA VAL A 152 -0.50 -16.60 8.26
C VAL A 152 0.25 -16.32 9.56
N SER A 153 1.41 -15.69 9.43
CA SER A 153 2.18 -15.19 10.57
C SER A 153 1.39 -14.09 11.28
N TRP A 154 1.34 -14.17 12.61
CA TRP A 154 0.73 -13.16 13.45
C TRP A 154 1.82 -12.32 14.14
N PRO A 155 1.63 -11.00 14.31
CA PRO A 155 0.50 -10.18 13.83
C PRO A 155 0.57 -9.86 12.34
N LEU A 156 -0.58 -9.55 11.73
CA LEU A 156 -0.65 -9.12 10.33
C LEU A 156 0.23 -7.87 10.13
N ASN A 157 0.80 -7.72 8.93
CA ASN A 157 1.65 -6.58 8.53
C ASN A 157 2.97 -6.41 9.31
N MET A 158 3.30 -7.29 10.28
CA MET A 158 4.60 -7.21 10.98
C MET A 158 5.78 -7.35 10.00
N ASN A 159 5.63 -8.19 8.98
CA ASN A 159 6.60 -8.35 7.90
C ASN A 159 6.91 -7.03 7.17
N VAL A 160 5.92 -6.15 7.03
CA VAL A 160 6.08 -4.81 6.44
C VAL A 160 6.88 -3.91 7.38
N PHE A 161 6.50 -3.85 8.67
CA PHE A 161 7.27 -3.09 9.66
C PHE A 161 8.74 -3.52 9.73
N GLU A 162 9.00 -4.82 9.67
CA GLU A 162 10.36 -5.32 9.63
C GLU A 162 11.11 -4.92 8.35
N GLY A 163 10.43 -4.90 7.19
CA GLY A 163 10.98 -4.42 5.93
C GLY A 163 11.33 -2.93 5.98
N LEU A 164 10.37 -2.11 6.38
CA LEU A 164 10.55 -0.67 6.53
C LEU A 164 11.65 -0.34 7.55
N ALA A 165 11.73 -1.06 8.67
CA ALA A 165 12.79 -0.88 9.66
C ALA A 165 14.19 -1.22 9.10
N ARG A 166 14.31 -2.31 8.33
CA ARG A 166 15.57 -2.71 7.69
C ARG A 166 16.05 -1.67 6.66
N CYS A 167 15.12 -1.07 5.95
CA CYS A 167 15.37 -0.12 4.87
C CYS A 167 14.97 1.31 5.24
N TRP A 168 15.20 1.68 6.50
CA TRP A 168 14.68 2.91 7.10
C TRP A 168 14.95 4.17 6.28
N ASP A 169 16.16 4.33 5.75
CA ASP A 169 16.57 5.55 5.03
C ASP A 169 16.21 5.54 3.53
N LYS A 170 15.58 4.47 3.04
CA LYS A 170 15.17 4.37 1.64
C LYS A 170 13.85 5.13 1.37
N PRO A 171 13.57 5.52 0.12
CA PRO A 171 12.22 5.92 -0.29
C PRO A 171 11.21 4.81 -0.02
N TYR A 172 9.93 5.16 0.16
CA TYR A 172 8.89 4.21 0.57
C TYR A 172 8.83 2.97 -0.31
N LYS A 173 8.77 3.11 -1.64
CA LYS A 173 8.77 1.97 -2.59
C LYS A 173 9.91 0.98 -2.34
N ALA A 174 11.13 1.50 -2.22
CA ALA A 174 12.32 0.69 -1.99
C ALA A 174 12.32 0.04 -0.59
N ALA A 175 11.82 0.74 0.43
CA ALA A 175 11.72 0.19 1.78
C ALA A 175 10.62 -0.87 1.90
N TYR A 176 9.49 -0.67 1.22
CA TYR A 176 8.37 -1.61 1.19
C TYR A 176 8.77 -2.93 0.54
N ALA A 177 9.57 -2.87 -0.54
CA ALA A 177 10.14 -4.04 -1.20
C ALA A 177 11.11 -4.86 -0.30
N CYS A 178 11.57 -4.29 0.83
CA CYS A 178 12.37 -5.03 1.80
C CYS A 178 11.53 -5.93 2.70
N ALA A 179 10.19 -5.87 2.65
CA ALA A 179 9.30 -6.75 3.39
C ALA A 179 9.40 -8.19 2.88
N LYS A 180 9.34 -9.17 3.79
CA LYS A 180 9.17 -10.58 3.40
C LYS A 180 7.69 -10.85 3.11
N PRO A 181 7.33 -11.73 2.17
CA PRO A 181 5.94 -12.11 1.96
C PRO A 181 5.28 -12.61 3.25
N LEU A 182 4.04 -12.18 3.51
CA LEU A 182 3.27 -12.59 4.70
C LEU A 182 2.87 -14.07 4.62
N PHE A 183 2.60 -14.55 3.40
CA PHE A 183 2.33 -15.94 3.10
C PHE A 183 3.64 -16.69 2.87
N ARG A 184 3.82 -17.82 3.55
CA ARG A 184 4.87 -18.77 3.16
C ARG A 184 4.45 -19.40 1.84
N VAL A 185 5.13 -19.06 0.76
CA VAL A 185 5.02 -19.82 -0.49
C VAL A 185 5.69 -21.18 -0.25
N THR A 186 4.91 -22.21 0.05
CA THR A 186 5.35 -23.57 -0.22
C THR A 186 5.39 -23.70 -1.73
N LYS A 187 6.58 -23.82 -2.33
CA LYS A 187 6.66 -24.27 -3.73
C LYS A 187 5.84 -25.57 -3.83
N PRO A 188 5.00 -25.74 -4.85
CA PRO A 188 4.47 -27.06 -5.15
C PRO A 188 5.66 -28.02 -5.29
N ASP A 189 5.56 -29.22 -4.71
CA ASP A 189 6.55 -30.25 -5.01
C ASP A 189 6.60 -30.44 -6.54
N PRO A 190 7.80 -30.49 -7.14
CA PRO A 190 7.90 -30.84 -8.54
C PRO A 190 7.27 -32.22 -8.72
N ALA A 191 6.30 -32.30 -9.64
CA ALA A 191 5.66 -33.55 -10.05
C ALA A 191 6.70 -34.55 -10.60
#